data_AF-Q0K2B4-F1
#
_entry.id   AF-Q0K2B4-F1
#
_cell.length_a   1.000
_cell.length_b   1.000
_cell.length_c   1.000
_cell.angle_alpha   90.00
_cell.angle_beta   90.00
_cell.angle_gamma   90.00
#
_symmetry.space_group_name_H-M   'P 1'
#
loop_
_entity.id
_entity.type
_entity.pdbx_description
1 polymer ?
#
loop_
_entity_poly.entity_id
_entity_poly.type
_entity_poly.pdbx_seq_one_letter_code
_entity_poly.pdbx_strand_id
1 'polypeptide(L)'
;MANWQVGSNWDIVQGNGFRVHVFLTQNEDRIAGSAETSDGSHVSSRLEGFVTDNEFHLSILWKNGSDGRYIGSFKGKGFPAGQGVLEGFTGDLAHPESSTKWFSENVIFKRA
;
A
#
# COMPACT_ATOMS: atom_id res chain seq x y z
N MET A 1 -15.79 -7.37 6.05
CA MET A 1 -15.88 -7.32 4.58
C MET A 1 -15.06 -6.14 4.11
N ALA A 2 -14.34 -6.23 2.99
CA ALA A 2 -13.64 -5.08 2.44
C ALA A 2 -14.63 -4.07 1.87
N ASN A 3 -14.58 -2.83 2.35
CA ASN A 3 -15.44 -1.77 1.82
C ASN A 3 -14.77 -1.04 0.65
N TRP A 4 -13.56 -1.37 0.24
CA TRP A 4 -12.82 -0.62 -0.78
C TRP A 4 -12.11 -1.52 -1.77
N GLN A 5 -12.09 -1.10 -3.03
CA GLN A 5 -11.37 -1.74 -4.12
C GLN A 5 -10.03 -1.03 -4.35
N VAL A 6 -8.94 -1.74 -4.05
CA VAL A 6 -7.53 -1.29 -4.16
C VAL A 6 -6.72 -2.11 -5.17
N GLY A 7 -7.34 -3.14 -5.77
CA GLY A 7 -6.75 -3.94 -6.82
C GLY A 7 -6.57 -3.13 -8.11
N SER A 8 -5.39 -2.55 -8.27
CA SER A 8 -4.91 -1.90 -9.48
C SER A 8 -3.40 -1.65 -9.38
N ASN A 9 -2.85 -0.95 -10.36
CA ASN A 9 -1.47 -0.49 -10.34
C ASN A 9 -1.43 0.96 -9.88
N TRP A 10 -0.60 1.26 -8.89
CA TRP A 10 -0.48 2.60 -8.29
C TRP A 10 0.80 2.73 -7.46
N ASP A 11 1.06 3.92 -6.91
CA ASP A 11 2.33 4.22 -6.24
C ASP A 11 2.15 4.47 -4.74
N ILE A 12 3.00 3.86 -3.91
CA ILE A 12 3.19 4.26 -2.51
C ILE A 12 4.34 5.27 -2.47
N VAL A 13 4.04 6.49 -2.03
CA VAL A 13 5.04 7.56 -1.85
C VAL A 13 5.31 7.76 -0.37
N GLN A 14 6.52 7.45 0.09
CA GLN A 14 6.96 7.65 1.47
C GLN A 14 7.50 9.08 1.67
N GLY A 15 7.29 9.65 2.85
CA GLY A 15 7.71 11.01 3.21
C GLY A 15 9.23 11.22 3.25
N ASN A 16 10.01 10.15 3.24
CA ASN A 16 11.48 10.17 3.11
C ASN A 16 11.95 10.21 1.64
N GLY A 17 11.02 10.29 0.67
CA GLY A 17 11.31 10.35 -0.76
C GLY A 17 11.35 9.00 -1.47
N PHE A 18 11.20 7.89 -0.76
CA PHE A 18 11.15 6.57 -1.35
C PHE A 18 9.80 6.31 -2.04
N ARG A 19 9.82 5.74 -3.24
CA ARG A 19 8.62 5.42 -4.02
C ARG A 19 8.61 3.94 -4.40
N VAL A 20 7.45 3.31 -4.23
CA VAL A 20 7.21 1.92 -4.58
C VAL A 20 6.03 1.84 -5.54
N HIS A 21 6.25 1.24 -6.71
CA HIS A 21 5.20 0.87 -7.64
C HIS A 21 4.61 -0.47 -7.20
N VAL A 22 3.31 -0.52 -6.98
CA VAL A 22 2.60 -1.76 -6.61
C VAL A 22 1.67 -2.21 -7.73
N PHE A 23 1.64 -3.51 -7.96
CA PHE A 23 0.78 -4.17 -8.94
C PHE A 23 -0.14 -5.13 -8.19
N LEU A 24 -1.32 -4.66 -7.82
CA LEU A 24 -2.18 -5.36 -6.87
C LEU A 24 -3.36 -6.04 -7.56
N THR A 25 -3.60 -7.29 -7.17
CA THR A 25 -4.88 -7.98 -7.36
C THR A 25 -5.56 -8.10 -6.01
N GLN A 26 -6.84 -7.75 -5.95
CA GLN A 26 -7.67 -7.93 -4.77
C GLN A 26 -8.74 -8.99 -5.04
N ASN A 27 -8.87 -9.94 -4.12
CA ASN A 27 -9.97 -10.90 -4.09
C ASN A 27 -10.65 -10.81 -2.72
N GLU A 28 -11.88 -10.31 -2.71
CA GLU A 28 -12.61 -9.95 -1.49
C GLU A 28 -11.79 -8.98 -0.60
N ASP A 29 -11.35 -9.44 0.56
CA ASP A 29 -10.52 -8.69 1.51
C ASP A 29 -9.03 -8.96 1.35
N ARG A 30 -8.61 -9.93 0.53
CA ARG A 30 -7.20 -10.30 0.38
C ARG A 30 -6.54 -9.58 -0.79
N ILE A 31 -5.29 -9.17 -0.58
CA ILE A 31 -4.44 -8.54 -1.58
C ILE A 31 -3.26 -9.47 -1.85
N ALA A 32 -2.93 -9.63 -3.12
CA ALA A 32 -1.69 -10.25 -3.59
C ALA A 32 -1.15 -9.47 -4.78
N GLY A 33 0.15 -9.62 -5.08
CA GLY A 33 0.74 -8.91 -6.21
C GLY A 33 2.26 -8.91 -6.21
N SER A 34 2.81 -7.88 -6.84
CA SER A 34 4.24 -7.58 -6.85
C SER A 34 4.47 -6.10 -6.62
N ALA A 35 5.70 -5.76 -6.22
CA ALA A 35 6.15 -4.39 -6.08
C ALA A 35 7.58 -4.22 -6.56
N GLU A 36 7.89 -3.01 -7.00
CA GLU A 36 9.24 -2.58 -7.35
C GLU A 36 9.48 -1.14 -6.88
N THR A 37 10.71 -0.83 -6.53
CA THR A 37 11.11 0.55 -6.22
C THR A 37 11.20 1.36 -7.49
N SER A 38 10.98 2.68 -7.41
CA SER A 38 10.97 3.55 -8.59
C SER A 38 12.29 3.62 -9.37
N ASP A 39 13.40 3.27 -8.71
CA ASP A 39 14.73 3.14 -9.33
C ASP A 39 15.01 1.73 -9.90
N GLY A 40 14.07 0.79 -9.73
CA GLY A 40 14.17 -0.61 -10.14
C GLY A 40 15.19 -1.44 -9.35
N SER A 41 15.79 -0.88 -8.29
CA SER A 41 16.87 -1.55 -7.54
C SER A 41 16.37 -2.70 -6.65
N HIS A 42 15.10 -2.64 -6.24
CA HIS A 42 14.48 -3.66 -5.40
C HIS A 42 13.15 -4.13 -6.00
N VAL A 43 13.02 -5.45 -6.09
CA VAL A 43 11.80 -6.13 -6.54
C VAL A 43 11.32 -7.05 -5.42
N SER A 44 10.01 -7.09 -5.21
CA SER A 44 9.40 -7.97 -4.21
C SER A 44 9.63 -9.44 -4.55
N SER A 45 9.99 -10.24 -3.55
CA SER A 45 9.89 -11.71 -3.62
C SER A 45 8.48 -12.18 -3.24
N ARG A 46 7.81 -11.47 -2.34
CA ARG A 46 6.41 -11.70 -1.94
C ARG A 46 5.74 -10.37 -1.60
N LEU A 47 4.49 -10.22 -1.99
CA LEU A 47 3.62 -9.15 -1.55
C LEU A 47 2.24 -9.72 -1.21
N GLU A 48 1.79 -9.43 0.00
CA GLU A 48 0.51 -9.90 0.52
C GLU A 48 -0.10 -8.84 1.44
N GLY A 49 -1.42 -8.85 1.54
CA GLY A 49 -2.12 -7.88 2.36
C GLY A 49 -3.60 -8.17 2.50
N PHE A 50 -4.29 -7.25 3.15
CA PHE A 50 -5.73 -7.30 3.28
C PHE A 50 -6.35 -5.91 3.47
N VAL A 51 -7.64 -5.79 3.18
CA VAL A 51 -8.47 -4.61 3.44
C VAL A 51 -9.56 -4.98 4.44
N THR A 52 -9.63 -4.29 5.58
CA THR A 52 -10.71 -4.45 6.55
C THR A 52 -11.36 -3.12 6.83
N ASP A 53 -12.67 -3.01 6.61
CA ASP A 53 -13.44 -1.78 6.80
C ASP A 53 -12.84 -0.58 6.05
N ASN A 54 -12.09 0.28 6.76
CA ASN A 54 -11.39 1.45 6.22
C ASN A 54 -9.87 1.37 6.38
N GLU A 55 -9.34 0.19 6.72
CA GLU A 55 -7.91 -0.05 6.87
C GLU A 55 -7.37 -0.88 5.71
N PHE A 56 -6.15 -0.53 5.32
CA PHE A 56 -5.33 -1.21 4.34
C PHE A 56 -4.08 -1.70 5.04
N HIS A 57 -3.79 -2.99 4.91
CA HIS A 57 -2.57 -3.61 5.42
C HIS A 57 -1.84 -4.30 4.27
N LEU A 58 -0.58 -3.96 4.07
CA LEU A 58 0.27 -4.56 3.05
C LEU A 58 1.64 -4.89 3.64
N SER A 59 2.14 -6.08 3.31
CA SER A 59 3.49 -6.52 3.64
C SER A 59 4.23 -6.85 2.34
N ILE A 60 5.43 -6.30 2.20
CA ILE A 60 6.30 -6.52 1.05
C ILE A 60 7.60 -7.14 1.57
N LEU A 61 7.88 -8.36 1.14
CA LEU A 61 9.19 -8.98 1.32
C LEU A 61 10.01 -8.72 0.04
N TRP A 62 11.15 -8.10 0.20
CA TRP A 62 12.06 -7.76 -0.90
C TRP A 62 13.05 -8.88 -1.16
N LYS A 63 13.55 -8.99 -2.40
CA LYS A 63 14.54 -10.05 -2.76
C LYS A 63 15.88 -9.93 -2.04
N ASN A 64 16.23 -8.74 -1.53
CA ASN A 64 17.42 -8.51 -0.70
C ASN A 64 17.23 -8.99 0.75
N GLY A 65 16.04 -9.50 1.11
CA GLY A 65 15.72 -10.00 2.45
C GLY A 65 15.11 -8.96 3.40
N SER A 66 15.01 -7.68 3.01
CA SER A 66 14.31 -6.68 3.83
C SER A 66 12.80 -6.83 3.72
N ASP A 67 12.08 -6.39 4.74
CA ASP A 67 10.62 -6.40 4.78
C ASP A 67 10.06 -5.03 5.13
N GLY A 68 9.01 -4.64 4.42
CA GLY A 68 8.30 -3.39 4.63
C GLY A 68 6.84 -3.66 4.95
N ARG A 69 6.34 -3.07 6.04
CA ARG A 69 4.91 -3.05 6.36
C ARG A 69 4.32 -1.69 6.04
N TYR A 70 3.15 -1.67 5.44
CA TYR A 70 2.40 -0.47 5.09
C TYR A 70 0.99 -0.59 5.67
N ILE A 71 0.66 0.28 6.61
CA ILE A 71 -0.65 0.37 7.22
C ILE A 71 -1.23 1.72 6.86
N GLY A 72 -2.40 1.73 6.24
CA GLY A 72 -3.05 2.95 5.78
C GLY A 72 -4.54 2.96 6.07
N SER A 73 -5.13 4.13 6.00
CA SER A 73 -6.57 4.33 6.11
C SER A 73 -7.08 5.17 4.96
N PHE A 74 -8.30 4.87 4.52
CA PHE A 74 -8.92 5.63 3.43
C PHE A 74 -9.26 7.06 3.87
N LYS A 75 -8.93 8.03 3.02
CA LYS A 75 -9.26 9.44 3.14
C LYS A 75 -10.17 9.83 1.99
N GLY A 76 -11.47 9.93 2.29
CA GLY A 76 -12.49 10.37 1.32
C GLY A 76 -12.83 11.86 1.37
N LYS A 77 -12.26 12.63 2.32
CA LYS A 77 -12.54 14.07 2.43
C LYS A 77 -11.97 14.80 1.21
N GLY A 78 -12.82 15.53 0.49
CA GLY A 78 -12.43 16.23 -0.74
C GLY A 78 -12.63 15.42 -2.02
N PHE A 79 -13.11 14.18 -1.91
CA PHE A 79 -13.48 13.33 -3.04
C PHE A 79 -15.01 13.16 -3.11
N PRO A 80 -15.57 12.82 -4.28
CA PRO A 80 -16.97 12.40 -4.39
C PRO A 80 -17.31 11.28 -3.40
N ALA A 81 -18.58 11.17 -3.02
CA ALA A 81 -19.03 10.12 -2.11
C ALA A 81 -18.65 8.73 -2.63
N GLY A 82 -18.00 7.93 -1.78
CA GLY A 82 -17.50 6.61 -2.15
C GLY A 82 -16.18 6.60 -2.91
N GLN A 83 -15.45 7.72 -2.96
CA GLN A 83 -14.11 7.82 -3.54
C GLN A 83 -13.10 8.32 -2.51
N GLY A 84 -11.82 8.00 -2.69
CA GLY A 84 -10.75 8.48 -1.81
C GLY A 84 -9.36 7.99 -2.17
N VAL A 85 -8.38 8.38 -1.35
CA VAL A 85 -6.98 7.95 -1.40
C VAL A 85 -6.60 7.21 -0.12
N LEU A 86 -5.45 6.54 -0.12
CA LEU A 86 -4.87 5.94 1.08
C LEU A 86 -3.75 6.83 1.62
N GLU A 87 -3.72 6.98 2.94
CA GLU A 87 -2.62 7.59 3.66
C GLU A 87 -2.31 6.74 4.89
N GLY A 88 -1.04 6.67 5.29
CA GLY A 88 -0.64 5.75 6.33
C GLY A 88 0.76 5.93 6.86
N PHE A 89 1.20 4.91 7.59
CA PHE A 89 2.56 4.76 8.07
C PHE A 89 3.16 3.47 7.54
N THR A 90 4.43 3.54 7.20
CA THR A 90 5.26 2.39 6.87
C THR A 90 6.24 2.17 8.00
N GLY A 91 6.61 0.93 8.24
CA GLY A 91 7.62 0.56 9.21
C GLY A 91 8.47 -0.60 8.71
N ASP A 92 9.75 -0.59 9.09
CA ASP A 92 10.62 -1.76 9.02
C ASP A 92 10.25 -2.69 10.19
N LEU A 93 10.04 -3.98 9.91
CA LEU A 93 9.72 -4.96 10.95
C LEU A 93 10.95 -5.31 11.79
N ALA A 94 12.15 -5.19 11.23
CA ALA A 94 13.42 -5.36 11.95
C ALA A 94 13.75 -4.14 12.83
N HIS A 95 13.24 -2.95 12.48
CA HIS A 95 13.46 -1.69 13.22
C HIS A 95 12.14 -0.90 13.35
N PRO A 96 11.23 -1.29 14.27
CA PRO A 96 9.89 -0.70 14.39
C PRO A 96 9.87 0.81 14.68
N GLU A 97 10.96 1.36 15.23
CA GLU A 97 11.17 2.79 15.45
C GLU A 97 11.35 3.58 14.14
N SER A 98 11.76 2.89 13.07
CA SER A 98 11.90 3.44 11.73
C SER A 98 10.55 3.43 11.04
N SER A 99 9.76 4.48 11.29
CA SER A 99 8.48 4.71 10.62
C SER A 99 8.46 5.98 9.79
N THR A 100 7.69 5.98 8.72
CA THR A 100 7.54 7.14 7.84
C THR A 100 6.11 7.19 7.30
N LYS A 101 5.57 8.40 7.13
CA LYS A 101 4.25 8.58 6.51
C LYS A 101 4.30 8.20 5.03
N TRP A 102 3.21 7.65 4.50
CA TRP A 102 3.06 7.43 3.06
C TRP A 102 1.67 7.79 2.57
N PHE A 103 1.54 8.00 1.27
CA PHE A 103 0.25 8.20 0.59
C PHE A 103 0.23 7.46 -0.75
N SER A 104 -0.98 7.11 -1.21
CA SER A 104 -1.19 6.56 -2.54
C SER A 104 -1.20 7.67 -3.59
N GLU A 105 -0.48 7.48 -4.67
CA GLU A 105 -0.52 8.34 -5.85
C GLU A 105 -0.95 7.55 -7.09
N ASN A 106 -1.40 8.25 -8.14
CA ASN A 106 -1.87 7.68 -9.40
C ASN A 106 -3.13 6.80 -9.29
N VAL A 107 -3.92 6.95 -8.22
CA VAL A 107 -5.15 6.20 -8.02
C VAL A 107 -6.18 6.97 -7.20
N ILE A 108 -7.46 6.71 -7.50
CA ILE A 108 -8.59 7.05 -6.63
C ILE A 108 -9.35 5.75 -6.40
N PHE A 109 -9.43 5.33 -5.14
CA PHE A 109 -10.12 4.11 -4.75
C PHE A 109 -11.62 4.32 -4.69
N LYS A 110 -12.38 3.27 -4.95
CA LYS A 110 -13.84 3.27 -4.86
C LYS A 110 -14.30 2.36 -3.74
N ARG A 111 -15.41 2.74 -3.10
CA ARG A 111 -16.11 1.89 -2.16
C ARG A 111 -16.77 0.73 -2.91
N ALA A 112 -16.60 -0.49 -2.41
CA ALA A 112 -17.22 -1.72 -2.92
C ALA A 112 -18.71 -1.78 -2.57
#